data_AF-A0A0Q8JI43-F1
#
_entry.id   AF-A0A0Q8JI43-F1
#
_cell.length_a   1.000
_cell.length_b   1.000
_cell.length_c   1.000
_cell.angle_alpha   90.00
_cell.angle_beta   90.00
_cell.angle_gamma   90.00
#
_symmetry.space_group_name_H-M   'P 1'
#
loop_
_entity.id
_entity.type
_entity.pdbx_description
1 polymer ?
#
loop_
_entity_poly.entity_id
_entity_poly.type
_entity_poly.pdbx_seq_one_letter_code
_entity_poly.pdbx_strand_id
1 'polypeptide(L)' 'MTKSLIRDLRHTDATTLEDLVLVMAKNIEHSLIEAGATPGEDYTMRDLFNWSTPFALEVFKKSGVITYRTEF' A
#
# COMPACT_ATOMS: atom_id res chain seq x y z
N MET A 1 -4.23 -12.81 -16.80
CA MET A 1 -4.34 -11.90 -15.64
C MET A 1 -3.01 -11.92 -14.93
N THR A 2 -2.32 -10.78 -14.85
CA THR A 2 -1.04 -10.64 -14.16
C THR A 2 -1.27 -10.77 -12.66
N LYS A 3 -0.45 -11.57 -11.98
CA LYS A 3 -0.65 -11.88 -10.56
C LYS A 3 -0.06 -10.74 -9.72
N SER A 4 -0.93 -9.91 -9.15
CA SER A 4 -0.56 -8.86 -8.18
C SER A 4 0.26 -9.44 -7.03
N LEU A 5 1.27 -8.68 -6.58
CA LEU A 5 2.15 -8.98 -5.45
C LEU A 5 1.42 -8.73 -4.13
N ILE A 6 0.55 -7.72 -4.05
CA ILE A 6 -0.23 -7.40 -2.85
C ILE A 6 -1.53 -8.20 -2.84
N ARG A 7 -1.74 -8.95 -1.76
CA ARG A 7 -2.95 -9.78 -1.61
C ARG A 7 -4.21 -8.93 -1.47
N ASP A 8 -5.36 -9.57 -1.69
CA ASP A 8 -6.63 -8.92 -1.40
C ASP A 8 -6.80 -8.58 0.09
N LEU A 9 -7.06 -7.30 0.34
CA LEU A 9 -7.29 -6.75 1.66
C LEU A 9 -8.77 -6.96 2.00
N ARG A 10 -9.04 -7.74 3.05
CA ARG A 10 -10.42 -8.04 3.48
C ARG A 10 -10.94 -7.07 4.54
N HIS A 11 -10.05 -6.65 5.44
CA HIS A 11 -10.33 -5.69 6.50
C HIS A 11 -9.14 -4.73 6.60
N THR A 12 -9.43 -3.44 6.62
CA THR A 12 -8.42 -2.37 6.73
C THR A 12 -8.92 -1.34 7.72
N ASP A 13 -8.02 -0.80 8.52
CA ASP A 13 -8.25 0.29 9.45
C ASP A 13 -7.42 1.50 9.03
N ALA A 14 -8.09 2.46 8.40
CA ALA A 14 -7.46 3.67 7.89
C ALA A 14 -6.87 4.57 8.99
N THR A 15 -7.12 4.27 10.27
CA THR A 15 -6.51 4.99 11.40
C THR A 15 -5.09 4.51 11.71
N THR A 16 -4.68 3.34 11.21
CA THR A 16 -3.34 2.79 11.40
C THR A 16 -2.44 3.10 10.21
N LEU A 17 -1.16 3.38 10.49
CA LEU A 17 -0.21 3.71 9.44
C LEU A 17 0.06 2.52 8.51
N GLU A 18 0.15 1.32 9.07
CA GLU A 18 0.43 0.08 8.34
C GLU A 18 -0.66 -0.25 7.31
N ASP A 19 -1.94 -0.19 7.68
CA ASP A 19 -3.04 -0.42 6.74
C ASP A 19 -3.11 0.70 5.70
N LEU A 20 -2.83 1.94 6.09
CA LEU A 20 -2.81 3.07 5.16
C LEU A 20 -1.72 2.92 4.10
N VAL A 21 -0.50 2.56 4.49
CA VAL A 21 0.60 2.26 3.56
C VAL A 21 0.20 1.13 2.61
N LEU A 22 -0.38 0.05 3.15
CA LEU A 22 -0.76 -1.13 2.37
C LEU A 22 -1.87 -0.83 1.36
N VAL A 23 -2.88 -0.04 1.75
CA VAL A 23 -3.95 0.41 0.84
C VAL A 23 -3.38 1.29 -0.27
N MET A 24 -2.50 2.23 0.05
CA MET A 24 -1.86 3.09 -0.95
C MET A 24 -1.00 2.27 -1.91
N ALA A 25 -0.23 1.30 -1.39
CA ALA A 25 0.59 0.39 -2.19
C ALA A 25 -0.27 -0.43 -3.16
N LYS A 26 -1.42 -0.94 -2.70
CA LYS A 26 -2.37 -1.67 -3.55
C LYS A 26 -2.96 -0.80 -4.65
N ASN A 27 -3.28 0.46 -4.35
CA ASN A 27 -3.80 1.39 -5.35
C ASN A 27 -2.76 1.67 -6.44
N ILE A 28 -1.50 1.90 -6.05
CA ILE A 28 -0.39 2.08 -7.00
C ILE A 28 -0.21 0.83 -7.86
N GLU A 29 -0.18 -0.35 -7.24
CA GLU A 29 -0.05 -1.62 -7.97
C GLU A 29 -1.18 -1.82 -8.98
N HIS A 30 -2.42 -1.52 -8.59
CA HIS A 30 -3.55 -1.61 -9.50
C HIS A 30 -3.37 -0.69 -10.72
N SER A 31 -2.98 0.57 -10.51
CA SER A 31 -2.72 1.50 -11.61
C SER A 31 -1.56 1.05 -12.51
N LEU A 32 -0.52 0.43 -11.95
CA LEU A 32 0.59 -0.12 -12.74
C LEU A 32 0.11 -1.28 -13.63
N ILE A 33 -0.68 -2.20 -13.07
CA ILE A 33 -1.23 -3.33 -13.83
C ILE A 33 -2.18 -2.84 -14.93
N GLU A 34 -3.04 -1.86 -14.64
CA GLU A 34 -3.92 -1.24 -15.65
C GLU A 34 -3.14 -0.54 -16.77
N ALA A 35 -1.97 0.04 -16.44
CA ALA A 35 -1.06 0.63 -17.41
C ALA A 35 -0.24 -0.41 -18.21
N GLY A 36 -0.37 -1.70 -17.90
CA GLY A 36 0.31 -2.79 -18.60
C GLY A 36 1.64 -3.23 -18.00
N ALA A 37 1.99 -2.76 -16.79
CA ALA A 37 3.19 -3.21 -16.10
C ALA A 37 3.07 -4.64 -15.56
N THR A 38 4.18 -5.35 -15.53
CA THR A 38 4.31 -6.74 -15.08
C THR A 38 4.97 -6.80 -13.70
N PRO A 39 4.27 -7.27 -12.66
CA PRO A 39 4.84 -7.45 -11.32
C PRO A 39 6.02 -8.44 -11.34
N GLY A 40 7.10 -8.08 -10.65
CA GLY A 40 8.34 -8.85 -10.62
C GLY A 40 9.33 -8.53 -11.75
N GLU A 41 8.88 -7.81 -12.79
CA GLU A 41 9.73 -7.32 -13.87
C GLU A 41 9.85 -5.79 -13.81
N ASP A 42 8.72 -5.09 -13.85
CA ASP A 42 8.67 -3.61 -13.87
C ASP A 42 8.70 -2.99 -12.47
N TYR A 43 8.30 -3.75 -11.45
CA TYR A 43 8.29 -3.32 -10.05
C TYR A 43 8.35 -4.50 -9.09
N THR A 44 8.84 -4.22 -7.88
CA THR A 44 8.90 -5.17 -6.77
C THR A 44 8.00 -4.75 -5.62
N MET A 45 7.79 -5.67 -4.65
CA MET A 45 7.08 -5.33 -3.41
C MET A 45 7.74 -4.15 -2.68
N ARG A 46 9.08 -4.09 -2.67
CA ARG A 46 9.82 -2.99 -2.03
C ARG A 46 9.50 -1.64 -2.69
N ASP A 47 9.37 -1.61 -4.01
CA ASP A 47 9.05 -0.38 -4.75
C ASP A 47 7.66 0.13 -4.39
N LEU A 48 6.66 -0.76 -4.35
CA LEU A 48 5.30 -0.42 -3.94
C LEU A 48 5.25 0.19 -2.53
N PHE A 49 5.98 -0.36 -1.57
CA PHE A 49 6.09 0.20 -0.22
C PHE A 49 6.83 1.55 -0.21
N ASN A 50 7.94 1.68 -0.95
CA ASN A 50 8.68 2.94 -1.03
C ASN A 50 7.84 4.07 -1.65
N TRP A 51 7.08 3.78 -2.70
CA TRP A 51 6.25 4.77 -3.39
C TRP A 51 5.00 5.15 -2.58
N SER A 52 4.40 4.20 -1.85
CA SER A 52 3.21 4.44 -1.03
C SER A 52 3.50 5.18 0.27
N THR A 53 4.65 4.91 0.91
CA THR A 53 5.05 5.50 2.19
C THR A 53 4.93 7.03 2.26
N PRO A 54 5.42 7.84 1.30
CA PRO A 54 5.29 9.30 1.38
C PRO A 54 3.82 9.76 1.37
N PHE A 55 2.95 9.14 0.57
CA PHE A 55 1.52 9.47 0.54
C PHE A 55 0.83 9.08 1.85
N ALA A 56 1.11 7.88 2.35
CA ALA A 56 0.58 7.41 3.62
C ALA A 56 1.02 8.32 4.77
N LEU A 57 2.29 8.73 4.81
CA LEU A 57 2.79 9.67 5.83
C LEU A 57 2.11 11.04 5.76
N GLU A 58 1.85 11.57 4.57
CA GLU A 58 1.15 12.85 4.42
C GLU A 58 -0.28 12.78 4.96
N VAL A 59 -1.01 11.71 4.62
CA VAL A 59 -2.37 11.49 5.11
C VAL A 59 -2.38 11.23 6.62
N PHE A 60 -1.46 10.42 7.11
CA PHE A 60 -1.36 10.09 8.54
C PHE A 60 -0.99 11.31 9.40
N LYS A 61 -0.07 12.17 8.94
CA LYS A 61 0.27 13.43 9.62
C LYS A 61 -0.92 14.37 9.78
N LYS A 62 -1.91 14.33 8.87
CA LYS A 62 -3.14 15.12 8.97
C LYS A 62 -4.08 14.58 10.07
N SER A 63 -3.97 13.32 10.48
CA SER A 63 -4.83 12.72 11.51
C SER A 63 -4.44 13.15 12.93
N GLY A 64 -3.16 13.45 13.17
CA GLY A 64 -2.63 13.88 14.48
C GLY A 64 -2.58 12.79 15.56
N VAL A 65 -3.04 11.56 15.28
CA VAL A 65 -3.10 10.44 16.24
C VAL A 65 -2.37 9.24 15.65
N ILE A 66 -1.41 8.69 16.40
CA ILE A 66 -0.68 7.48 16.00
C ILE A 66 -1.36 6.25 16.61
N THR A 67 -1.91 5.37 15.77
CA THR A 67 -2.43 4.07 16.18
C THR A 67 -1.77 2.93 15.39
N TYR A 68 -1.66 1.76 16.01
CA TYR A 68 -1.07 0.55 15.43
C TYR A 68 -1.90 -0.67 15.86
N ARG A 69 -2.03 -1.68 14.99
CA ARG A 69 -2.78 -2.92 15.24
C ARG A 69 -1.83 -4.11 15.51
N THR A 70 -0.59 -3.85 15.91
CA THR A 70 0.36 -4.93 16.17
C THR A 70 -0.02 -5.68 17.45
N GLU A 71 -0.68 -6.83 17.29
CA GLU A 71 -0.84 -7.87 18.31
C GLU A 71 0.18 -8.99 18.00
N PHE A 72 0.99 -9.36 19.00
CA PHE A 72 1.93 -10.50 18.93
C PHE A 72 1.27 -11.78 19.44
#